data_AF-A0A644ZXX8-F1
#
_entry.id   AF-A0A644ZXX8-F1
#
_cell.length_a   1.000
_cell.length_b   1.000
_cell.length_c   1.000
_cell.angle_alpha   90.00
_cell.angle_beta   90.00
_cell.angle_gamma   90.00
#
_symmetry.space_group_name_H-M   'P 1'
#
loop_
_entity.id
_entity.type
_entity.pdbx_description
1 polymer ?
#
loop_
_entity_poly.entity_id
_entity_poly.type
_entity_poly.pdbx_seq_one_letter_code
_entity_poly.pdbx_strand_id
1 'polypeptide(L)'
;MTKDNSTLYLVEAKAHLSELKSKISAKNPNSKDLILKTMKEVFESNYPKGSFQMWTNEYYQLANRLTFLHKLNEKLKIKNINVKLVLLNFVGDYTYRPTCEEKWNMHYKEVFVNMIGMEIPKKDVIVVNFPVG
;
A
#
# COMPACT_ATOMS: atom_id res chain seq x y z
N MET A 1 8.06 -26.90 21.27
CA MET A 1 7.35 -25.60 21.27
C MET A 1 7.05 -25.23 19.83
N THR A 2 5.79 -25.31 19.42
CA THR A 2 5.35 -24.82 18.11
C THR A 2 5.55 -23.31 18.08
N LYS A 3 6.41 -22.81 17.17
CA LYS A 3 6.50 -21.38 16.88
C LYS A 3 5.19 -21.02 16.18
N ASP A 4 4.22 -20.48 16.90
CA ASP A 4 3.06 -19.88 16.26
C ASP A 4 3.55 -18.74 15.36
N ASN A 5 3.38 -18.91 14.05
CA ASN A 5 3.64 -17.86 13.06
C ASN A 5 2.60 -16.76 13.28
N SER A 6 2.92 -15.78 14.13
CA SER A 6 2.03 -14.63 14.33
C SER A 6 2.04 -13.74 13.09
N THR A 7 0.88 -13.19 12.74
CA THR A 7 0.72 -12.28 11.61
C THR A 7 0.30 -10.91 12.11
N LEU A 8 1.08 -9.88 11.75
CA LEU A 8 0.75 -8.47 11.98
C LEU A 8 0.07 -7.92 10.73
N TYR A 9 -1.10 -7.31 10.91
CA TYR A 9 -1.83 -6.67 9.82
C TYR A 9 -1.67 -5.15 9.87
N LEU A 10 -1.17 -4.58 8.78
CA LEU A 10 -1.27 -3.15 8.48
C LEU A 10 -2.56 -2.96 7.70
N VAL A 11 -3.45 -2.06 8.13
CA VAL A 11 -4.71 -1.81 7.42
C VAL A 11 -4.73 -0.37 6.93
N GLU A 12 -5.00 -0.19 5.64
CA GLU A 12 -5.31 1.11 5.03
C GLU A 12 -6.74 1.02 4.50
N ALA A 13 -7.64 1.81 5.08
CA ALA A 13 -9.05 1.83 4.69
C ALA A 13 -9.38 3.06 3.85
N LYS A 14 -10.19 2.91 2.81
CA LYS A 14 -10.60 3.97 1.87
C LYS A 14 -12.07 3.82 1.50
N ALA A 15 -12.80 4.93 1.44
CA ALA A 15 -14.23 4.93 1.06
C ALA A 15 -14.45 5.26 -0.42
N HIS A 16 -13.49 5.94 -1.06
CA HIS A 16 -13.58 6.29 -2.49
C HIS A 16 -12.22 6.52 -3.14
N LEU A 17 -12.17 6.42 -4.47
CA LEU A 17 -10.91 6.37 -5.24
C LEU A 17 -10.01 7.60 -5.09
N SER A 18 -10.57 8.80 -4.93
CA SER A 18 -9.74 10.02 -4.84
C SER A 18 -8.88 10.07 -3.58
N GLU A 19 -9.21 9.32 -2.53
CA GLU A 19 -8.39 9.22 -1.32
C GLU A 19 -7.08 8.45 -1.53
N LEU A 20 -6.96 7.67 -2.60
CA LEU A 20 -5.71 7.01 -2.96
C LEU A 20 -4.69 8.00 -3.52
N LYS A 21 -5.18 9.06 -4.18
CA LYS A 21 -4.32 10.10 -4.74
C LYS A 21 -3.73 10.96 -3.62
N SER A 22 -2.43 10.88 -3.45
CA SER A 22 -1.72 11.54 -2.37
C SER A 22 -0.30 11.91 -2.76
N LYS A 23 0.14 13.07 -2.26
CA LYS A 23 1.50 13.57 -2.41
C LYS A 23 2.23 13.51 -1.08
N ILE A 24 3.56 13.47 -1.13
CA ILE A 24 4.37 13.63 0.07
C ILE A 24 4.03 14.97 0.76
N SER A 25 3.65 14.89 2.04
CA SER A 25 3.24 16.05 2.84
C SER A 25 4.25 16.41 3.94
N ALA A 26 5.35 15.66 4.06
CA ALA A 26 6.40 15.91 5.05
C ALA A 26 7.03 17.30 4.82
N LYS A 27 6.95 18.15 5.85
CA LYS A 27 7.47 19.54 5.80
C LYS A 27 8.92 19.65 6.29
N ASN A 28 9.35 18.78 7.19
CA ASN A 28 10.72 18.76 7.68
C ASN A 28 11.66 18.16 6.60
N PRO A 29 12.69 18.90 6.14
CA PRO A 29 13.59 18.42 5.09
C PRO A 29 14.30 17.10 5.44
N ASN A 30 14.84 16.99 6.66
CA ASN A 30 15.55 15.78 7.09
C ASN A 30 14.63 14.55 7.12
N SER A 31 13.39 14.71 7.61
CA SER A 31 12.39 13.63 7.59
C SER A 31 12.00 13.27 6.16
N LYS A 32 11.83 14.25 5.29
CA LYS A 32 11.49 14.05 3.88
C LYS A 32 12.59 13.28 3.16
N ASP A 33 13.84 13.64 3.35
CA ASP A 33 14.99 12.98 2.75
C ASP A 33 15.13 11.53 3.22
N LEU A 34 14.94 11.28 4.51
CA LEU A 34 14.95 9.92 5.06
C LEU A 34 13.83 9.07 4.46
N ILE A 35 12.62 9.61 4.35
CA ILE A 35 11.47 8.94 3.72
C ILE A 35 11.81 8.61 2.26
N LEU A 36 12.23 9.59 1.47
CA LEU A 36 12.50 9.41 0.05
C LEU A 36 13.63 8.40 -0.20
N LYS A 37 14.71 8.48 0.58
CA LYS A 37 15.81 7.50 0.51
C LYS A 37 15.30 6.09 0.79
N THR A 38 14.57 5.91 1.88
CA THR A 38 14.03 4.60 2.28
C THR A 38 13.04 4.04 1.24
N MET A 39 12.15 4.89 0.72
CA MET A 39 11.20 4.50 -0.33
C MET A 39 11.93 4.10 -1.61
N LYS A 40 12.97 4.86 -2.00
CA LYS A 40 13.77 4.59 -3.21
C LYS A 40 14.48 3.25 -3.12
N GLU A 41 15.14 2.96 -1.99
CA GLU A 41 15.78 1.66 -1.74
C GLU A 41 14.80 0.49 -1.89
N VAL A 42 13.61 0.61 -1.29
CA VAL A 42 12.58 -0.44 -1.38
C VAL A 42 12.06 -0.57 -2.81
N PHE A 43 11.82 0.56 -3.49
CA PHE A 43 11.35 0.58 -4.87
C PHE A 43 12.33 -0.12 -5.81
N GLU A 44 13.61 0.26 -5.79
CA GLU A 44 14.63 -0.31 -6.67
C GLU A 44 14.82 -1.81 -6.43
N SER A 45 14.73 -2.25 -5.18
CA SER A 45 14.91 -3.66 -4.81
C SER A 45 13.71 -4.55 -5.15
N ASN A 46 12.49 -4.00 -5.20
CA ASN A 46 11.26 -4.80 -5.24
C ASN A 46 10.36 -4.53 -6.45
N TYR A 47 10.44 -3.32 -7.01
CA TYR A 47 9.51 -2.81 -8.01
C TYR A 47 10.22 -2.06 -9.16
N PRO A 48 11.34 -2.59 -9.71
CA PRO A 48 12.16 -1.87 -10.68
C PRO A 48 11.43 -1.56 -12.00
N LYS A 49 10.29 -2.21 -12.27
CA LYS A 49 9.45 -2.00 -13.46
C LYS A 49 8.35 -0.95 -13.25
N GLY A 50 8.18 -0.43 -12.04
CA GLY A 50 7.17 0.57 -11.71
C GLY A 50 7.63 2.01 -11.98
N SER A 51 6.92 2.97 -11.39
CA SER A 51 7.27 4.40 -11.48
C SER A 51 7.48 5.01 -10.09
N PHE A 52 8.74 5.31 -9.76
CA PHE A 52 9.06 6.00 -8.50
C PHE A 52 8.50 7.43 -8.45
N GLN A 53 8.27 8.06 -9.61
CA GLN A 53 7.59 9.36 -9.67
C GLN A 53 6.15 9.26 -9.15
N MET A 54 5.43 8.19 -9.50
CA MET A 54 4.08 7.95 -9.00
C MET A 54 4.07 7.70 -7.49
N TRP A 55 5.11 7.03 -6.95
CA TRP A 55 5.26 6.80 -5.51
C TRP A 55 5.34 8.09 -4.70
N THR A 56 5.83 9.19 -5.27
CA THR A 56 6.07 10.44 -4.53
C THR A 56 5.04 11.51 -4.82
N ASN A 57 4.50 11.52 -6.05
CA ASN A 57 3.66 12.59 -6.56
C ASN A 57 2.19 12.23 -6.76
N GLU A 58 1.84 10.95 -6.75
CA GLU A 58 0.47 10.50 -7.07
C GLU A 58 -0.12 9.53 -6.06
N TYR A 59 0.65 8.58 -5.56
CA TYR A 59 0.17 7.51 -4.66
C TYR A 59 1.05 7.36 -3.43
N TYR A 60 1.47 8.48 -2.83
CA TYR A 60 2.40 8.51 -1.71
C TYR A 60 1.98 7.66 -0.51
N GLN A 61 0.70 7.71 -0.11
CA GLN A 61 0.22 6.94 1.02
C GLN A 61 0.37 5.43 0.78
N LEU A 62 -0.03 4.93 -0.40
CA LEU A 62 0.14 3.53 -0.77
C LEU A 62 1.63 3.15 -0.85
N ALA A 63 2.45 3.99 -1.46
CA ALA A 63 3.90 3.78 -1.59
C ALA A 63 4.59 3.68 -0.23
N ASN A 64 4.19 4.55 0.68
CA ASN A 64 4.64 4.55 2.05
C ASN A 64 4.21 3.26 2.76
N ARG A 65 2.95 2.81 2.63
CA ARG A 65 2.50 1.53 3.21
C ARG A 65 3.28 0.33 2.68
N LEU A 66 3.57 0.28 1.39
CA LEU A 66 4.43 -0.75 0.80
C LEU A 66 5.86 -0.69 1.37
N THR A 67 6.40 0.52 1.54
CA THR A 67 7.73 0.71 2.15
C THR A 67 7.76 0.20 3.59
N PHE A 68 6.74 0.50 4.39
CA PHE A 68 6.57 -0.02 5.74
C PHE A 68 6.46 -1.55 5.76
N LEU A 69 5.66 -2.13 4.85
CA LEU A 69 5.49 -3.57 4.73
C LEU A 69 6.84 -4.28 4.53
N HIS A 70 7.69 -3.79 3.63
CA HIS A 70 9.02 -4.36 3.38
C HIS A 70 9.93 -4.22 4.60
N LYS A 71 10.07 -3.00 5.13
CA LYS A 71 10.98 -2.74 6.26
C LYS A 71 10.55 -3.47 7.53
N LEU A 72 9.24 -3.65 7.78
CA LEU A 72 8.77 -4.42 8.92
C LEU A 72 8.98 -5.93 8.73
N ASN A 73 8.69 -6.47 7.54
CA ASN A 73 8.98 -7.88 7.24
C ASN A 73 10.47 -8.19 7.39
N GLU A 74 11.37 -7.32 6.92
CA GLU A 74 12.82 -7.45 7.12
C GLU A 74 13.19 -7.49 8.61
N LYS A 75 12.68 -6.55 9.41
CA LYS A 75 12.98 -6.45 10.84
C LYS A 75 12.37 -7.57 11.68
N LEU A 76 11.20 -8.05 11.32
CA LEU A 76 10.43 -9.01 12.12
C LEU A 76 10.64 -10.47 11.70
N LYS A 77 11.35 -10.71 10.59
CA LYS A 77 11.76 -12.05 10.15
C LYS A 77 12.44 -12.86 11.24
N ILE A 78 13.32 -12.25 12.04
CA ILE A 78 14.03 -12.91 13.15
C ILE A 78 13.08 -13.36 14.28
N LYS A 79 11.95 -12.67 14.43
CA LYS A 79 10.91 -12.99 15.41
C LYS A 79 9.85 -13.94 14.86
N ASN A 80 10.01 -14.37 13.60
CA ASN A 80 9.08 -15.26 12.91
C ASN A 80 7.64 -14.70 12.85
N ILE A 81 7.54 -13.36 12.74
CA ILE A 81 6.28 -12.63 12.58
C ILE A 81 6.17 -12.20 11.12
N ASN A 82 5.07 -12.56 10.47
CA ASN A 82 4.78 -12.13 9.10
C ASN A 82 3.97 -10.84 9.12
N VAL A 83 4.28 -9.89 8.25
CA VAL A 83 3.49 -8.65 8.12
C VAL A 83 2.72 -8.69 6.82
N LYS A 84 1.41 -8.41 6.88
CA LYS A 84 0.55 -8.28 5.72
C LYS A 84 -0.06 -6.89 5.66
N LEU A 85 -0.22 -6.34 4.46
CA LEU A 85 -0.92 -5.09 4.20
C LEU A 85 -2.33 -5.40 3.67
N VAL A 86 -3.35 -4.91 4.35
CA VAL A 86 -4.74 -4.99 3.93
C VAL A 86 -5.16 -3.63 3.39
N LEU A 87 -5.57 -3.60 2.13
CA LEU A 87 -6.20 -2.46 1.48
C LEU A 87 -7.71 -2.69 1.53
N LEU A 88 -8.37 -2.03 2.49
CA LEU A 88 -9.79 -2.20 2.76
C LEU A 88 -10.58 -1.10 2.04
N ASN A 89 -11.43 -1.50 1.10
CA ASN A 89 -12.23 -0.60 0.29
C ASN A 89 -13.69 -0.71 0.69
N PHE A 90 -14.31 0.40 1.07
CA PHE A 90 -15.76 0.42 1.29
C PHE A 90 -16.49 0.49 -0.06
N VAL A 91 -17.40 -0.46 -0.28
CA VAL A 91 -18.17 -0.59 -1.53
C VAL A 91 -19.58 -0.09 -1.30
N GLY A 92 -20.03 0.81 -2.17
CA GLY A 92 -21.41 1.31 -2.13
C GLY A 92 -21.70 2.21 -0.93
N ASP A 93 -20.71 2.94 -0.41
CA ASP A 93 -20.94 3.92 0.67
C ASP A 93 -21.83 5.08 0.20
N TYR A 94 -23.14 4.93 0.41
CA TYR A 94 -24.15 5.93 0.08
C TYR A 94 -24.15 7.12 1.04
N THR A 95 -23.45 7.06 2.18
CA THR A 95 -23.37 8.18 3.14
C THR A 95 -22.43 9.29 2.68
N TYR A 96 -21.57 9.00 1.70
CA TYR A 96 -20.60 9.96 1.18
C TYR A 96 -20.47 9.93 -0.35
N ARG A 97 -19.80 8.91 -0.91
CA ARG A 97 -19.61 8.73 -2.36
C ARG A 97 -19.55 7.24 -2.71
N PRO A 98 -20.62 6.68 -3.30
CA PRO A 98 -20.65 5.25 -3.60
C PRO A 98 -19.65 4.92 -4.70
N THR A 99 -18.75 3.99 -4.40
CA THR A 99 -17.83 3.38 -5.37
C THR A 99 -18.19 1.90 -5.47
N CYS A 100 -18.51 1.42 -6.67
CA CYS A 100 -18.81 0.00 -6.88
C CYS A 100 -17.53 -0.84 -6.90
N GLU A 101 -17.68 -2.13 -6.64
CA GLU A 101 -16.56 -3.08 -6.58
C GLU A 101 -15.75 -3.14 -7.88
N GLU A 102 -16.43 -3.13 -9.03
CA GLU A 102 -15.77 -3.15 -10.35
C GLU A 102 -14.81 -1.96 -10.51
N LYS A 103 -15.22 -0.76 -10.09
CA LYS A 103 -14.37 0.44 -10.10
C LYS A 103 -13.15 0.29 -9.20
N TRP A 104 -13.30 -0.32 -8.02
CA TRP A 104 -12.17 -0.61 -7.14
C TRP A 104 -11.18 -1.57 -7.80
N ASN A 105 -11.67 -2.67 -8.37
CA ASN A 105 -10.85 -3.68 -9.02
C ASN A 105 -10.09 -3.13 -10.23
N MET A 106 -10.76 -2.39 -11.10
CA MET A 106 -10.14 -1.72 -12.24
C MET A 106 -9.07 -0.73 -11.78
N HIS A 107 -9.39 0.10 -10.78
CA HIS A 107 -8.46 1.11 -10.30
C HIS A 107 -7.20 0.50 -9.68
N TYR A 108 -7.32 -0.55 -8.86
CA TYR A 108 -6.14 -1.21 -8.30
C TYR A 108 -5.29 -1.89 -9.37
N LYS A 109 -5.91 -2.51 -10.38
CA LYS A 109 -5.19 -3.09 -11.52
C LYS A 109 -4.35 -2.03 -12.24
N GLU A 110 -4.96 -0.89 -12.58
CA GLU A 110 -4.25 0.23 -13.22
C GLU A 110 -3.13 0.80 -12.34
N VAL A 111 -3.44 1.05 -11.05
CA VAL A 111 -2.47 1.60 -10.10
C VAL A 111 -1.30 0.65 -9.93
N PHE A 112 -1.52 -0.65 -9.74
CA PHE A 112 -0.41 -1.57 -9.53
C PHE A 112 0.48 -1.73 -10.77
N VAL A 113 -0.12 -1.83 -11.97
CA VAL A 113 0.66 -1.90 -13.22
C VAL A 113 1.55 -0.67 -13.36
N ASN A 114 0.99 0.52 -13.17
CA ASN A 114 1.72 1.78 -13.38
C ASN A 114 2.72 2.08 -12.25
N MET A 115 2.32 1.83 -11.00
CA MET A 115 3.07 2.24 -9.81
C MET A 115 4.17 1.24 -9.45
N ILE A 116 3.89 -0.06 -9.53
CA ILE A 116 4.81 -1.12 -9.09
C ILE A 116 5.23 -2.06 -10.22
N GLY A 117 4.71 -1.88 -11.43
CA GLY A 117 5.07 -2.69 -12.60
C GLY A 117 4.46 -4.09 -12.59
N MET A 118 3.39 -4.32 -11.83
CA MET A 118 2.78 -5.64 -11.63
C MET A 118 1.26 -5.51 -11.60
N GLU A 119 0.53 -6.45 -12.22
CA GLU A 119 -0.94 -6.43 -12.20
C GLU A 119 -1.51 -6.79 -10.82
N ILE A 120 -0.81 -7.68 -10.11
CA ILE A 120 -1.18 -8.17 -8.78
C ILE A 120 -0.01 -7.85 -7.84
N PRO A 121 -0.28 -7.29 -6.65
CA PRO A 121 0.79 -6.98 -5.70
C PRO A 121 1.38 -8.28 -5.14
N LYS A 122 2.51 -8.18 -4.43
CA LYS A 122 3.12 -9.34 -3.76
C LYS A 122 2.10 -10.01 -2.82
N LYS A 123 2.27 -11.32 -2.58
CA LYS A 123 1.40 -12.17 -1.74
C LYS A 123 1.05 -11.61 -0.34
N ASP A 124 1.85 -10.67 0.16
CA ASP A 124 1.70 -10.07 1.48
C ASP A 124 0.82 -8.80 1.44
N VAL A 125 0.25 -8.46 0.28
CA VAL A 125 -0.76 -7.41 0.11
C VAL A 125 -2.10 -8.07 -0.22
N ILE A 126 -3.13 -7.74 0.55
CA ILE A 126 -4.49 -8.26 0.43
C ILE A 126 -5.41 -7.08 0.12
N VAL A 127 -6.20 -7.19 -0.94
CA VAL A 127 -7.25 -6.21 -1.27
C VAL A 127 -8.58 -6.78 -0.81
N VAL A 128 -9.34 -6.03 -0.02
CA VAL A 128 -10.66 -6.42 0.50
C VAL A 128 -11.67 -5.38 0.09
N ASN A 129 -12.69 -5.80 -0.67
CA ASN A 129 -13.85 -4.98 -0.99
C ASN A 129 -14.95 -5.32 0.03
N PHE A 130 -15.30 -4.37 0.88
CA PHE A 130 -16.28 -4.54 1.96
C PHE A 130 -17.55 -3.74 1.64
N PRO A 131 -18.66 -4.43 1.28
CA PRO A 131 -19.95 -3.79 1.07
C PRO A 131 -20.46 -3.12 2.35
N VAL A 132 -20.90 -1.87 2.26
CA VAL A 132 -21.47 -1.10 3.38
C VAL A 132 -22.93 -0.70 3.15
N GLY A 133 -23.63 -1.44 2.29
CA GLY A 133 -25.06 -1.28 1.98
C GLY A 133 -25.98 -2.01 2.94
#